data_AF-A0A098EPA4-F1
#
_entry.id   AF-A0A098EPA4-F1
#
_cell.length_a   1.000
_cell.length_b   1.000
_cell.length_c   1.000
_cell.angle_alpha   90.00
_cell.angle_beta   90.00
_cell.angle_gamma   90.00
#
_symmetry.space_group_name_H-M   'P 1'
#
loop_
_entity.id
_entity.type
_entity.pdbx_description
1 polymer ?
#
loop_
_entity_poly.entity_id
_entity_poly.type
_entity_poly.pdbx_seq_one_letter_code
_entity_poly.pdbx_strand_id
1 'polypeptide(L)' 'MAKFKVKKTFKDIHTNEIYKPNTEIEMTVKRAEEVEKNLDDSFLVRVDTPDKKEK' A
#
# COMPACT_ATOMS: atom_id res chain seq x y z
N MET A 1 4.71 -3.04 11.45
CA MET A 1 4.48 -2.61 10.05
C MET A 1 3.03 -2.97 9.71
N ALA A 2 2.46 -2.41 8.65
CA ALA A 2 1.08 -2.68 8.24
C ALA A 2 1.09 -3.22 6.80
N LYS A 3 0.12 -4.08 6.49
CA LYS A 3 -0.07 -4.57 5.11
C LYS A 3 -0.89 -3.58 4.32
N PHE A 4 -0.46 -3.32 3.09
CA PHE A 4 -1.13 -2.46 2.13
C PHE A 4 -1.29 -3.20 0.81
N LYS A 5 -2.48 -3.12 0.22
CA LYS A 5 -2.78 -3.62 -1.12
C LYS A 5 -2.63 -2.48 -2.08
N VAL A 6 -1.77 -2.70 -3.06
CA VAL A 6 -1.50 -1.78 -4.14
C VAL A 6 -2.68 -1.81 -5.09
N LYS A 7 -3.31 -0.67 -5.35
CA LYS A 7 -4.42 -0.56 -6.31
C LYS A 7 -3.94 -0.14 -7.69
N LYS A 8 -2.86 0.64 -7.76
CA LYS A 8 -2.29 1.17 -9.00
C LYS A 8 -0.79 0.98 -8.98
N THR A 9 -0.19 0.78 -10.17
CA THR A 9 1.26 0.66 -10.26
C THR A 9 1.91 1.95 -9.79
N PHE A 10 2.87 1.86 -8.87
CA PHE A 10 3.72 2.98 -8.50
C PHE A 10 5.15 2.54 -8.30
N LYS A 11 6.07 3.49 -8.41
CA LYS A 11 7.49 3.28 -8.15
C LYS A 11 7.82 3.87 -6.79
N ASP A 12 8.37 3.05 -5.92
CA ASP A 12 8.83 3.49 -4.61
C ASP A 12 10.19 4.15 -4.72
N ILE A 13 10.31 5.36 -4.15
CA ILE A 13 11.53 6.17 -4.25
C ILE A 13 12.64 5.68 -3.32
N HIS A 14 12.32 4.94 -2.26
CA HIS A 14 13.28 4.48 -1.26
C HIS A 14 13.94 3.16 -1.65
N THR A 15 13.15 2.25 -2.25
CA THR A 15 13.56 0.90 -2.66
C THR A 15 13.84 0.82 -4.16
N ASN A 16 13.43 1.83 -4.94
CA ASN A 16 13.39 1.80 -6.41
C ASN A 16 12.57 0.64 -6.99
N GLU A 17 11.74 -0.01 -6.17
CA GLU A 17 10.88 -1.11 -6.61
C GLU A 17 9.60 -0.60 -7.26
N ILE A 18 9.12 -1.35 -8.25
CA ILE A 18 7.86 -1.06 -8.93
C ILE A 18 6.81 -2.02 -8.40
N TYR A 19 5.88 -1.47 -7.63
CA TYR A 19 4.77 -2.22 -7.09
C TYR A 19 3.63 -2.25 -8.09
N LYS A 20 3.08 -3.45 -8.35
CA LYS A 20 2.00 -3.66 -9.32
C LYS A 20 0.63 -3.64 -8.64
N PRO A 21 -0.44 -3.29 -9.37
CA PRO A 21 -1.80 -3.37 -8.84
C PRO A 21 -2.14 -4.81 -8.43
N ASN A 22 -2.93 -4.93 -7.37
CA ASN A 22 -3.29 -6.16 -6.66
C ASN A 22 -2.16 -6.85 -5.90
N THR A 23 -0.96 -6.26 -5.82
CA THR A 23 0.10 -6.78 -4.94
C THR A 23 -0.15 -6.36 -3.50
N GLU A 24 0.08 -7.25 -2.55
CA GLU A 24 0.10 -6.94 -1.13
C GLU A 24 1.53 -6.72 -0.69
N ILE A 25 1.79 -5.58 -0.06
CA ILE A 25 3.11 -5.16 0.39
C ILE A 25 3.04 -4.77 1.85
N GLU A 26 4.08 -5.09 2.60
CA GLU A 26 4.19 -4.69 4.00
C GLU A 26 5.09 -3.46 4.08
N MET A 27 4.55 -2.36 4.64
CA MET A 27 5.32 -1.14 4.86
C MET A 27 4.89 -0.44 6.14
N THR A 28 5.61 0.60 6.52
CA THR A 28 5.24 1.42 7.67
C THR A 28 4.13 2.40 7.32
N VAL A 29 3.27 2.73 8.29
CA VAL A 29 2.17 3.71 8.08
C VAL A 29 2.71 5.05 7.58
N LYS A 30 3.84 5.51 8.13
CA LYS A 30 4.52 6.73 7.67
C LYS A 30 4.85 6.72 6.17
N ARG A 31 5.35 5.59 5.65
CA ARG A 31 5.63 5.44 4.22
C ARG A 31 4.36 5.43 3.38
N ALA A 32 3.30 4.78 3.87
CA ALA A 32 2.01 4.84 3.18
C ALA A 32 1.51 6.28 3.11
N GLU A 33 1.54 7.05 4.21
CA GLU A 33 1.17 8.47 4.22
C GLU A 33 2.04 9.31 3.28
N GLU A 34 3.33 9.00 3.15
CA GLU A 34 4.20 9.65 2.16
C GLU A 34 3.78 9.34 0.72
N VAL A 35 3.44 8.08 0.43
CA VAL A 35 2.92 7.68 -0.88
C VAL A 35 1.61 8.40 -1.19
N GLU A 36 0.70 8.50 -0.22
CA GLU A 36 -0.57 9.20 -0.36
C GLU A 36 -0.39 10.71 -0.59
N LYS A 37 0.58 11.33 0.09
CA LYS A 37 0.93 12.75 -0.09
C LYS A 37 1.62 13.06 -1.41
N ASN A 38 2.46 12.15 -1.91
CA ASN A 38 3.22 12.35 -3.15
C ASN A 38 2.43 11.96 -4.40
N LEU A 39 1.60 10.92 -4.29
CA LEU A 39 0.79 10.40 -5.39
C LEU A 39 -0.68 10.70 -5.14
N ASP A 40 -1.38 9.83 -4.40
CA ASP A 40 -2.78 9.96 -3.97
C ASP A 40 -3.18 8.77 -3.08
N ASP A 41 -4.18 8.94 -2.21
CA ASP A 41 -4.84 7.87 -1.40
C ASP A 41 -5.42 6.71 -2.25
N SER A 42 -5.51 6.87 -3.57
CA SER A 42 -6.02 5.82 -4.46
C SER A 42 -5.01 4.72 -4.80
N PHE A 43 -3.73 4.88 -4.44
CA PHE A 43 -2.65 3.94 -4.80
C PHE A 43 -2.49 2.78 -3.83
N LEU A 44 -2.73 3.01 -2.54
CA LEU A 44 -2.57 2.02 -1.48
C LEU A 44 -3.89 1.87 -0.71
N VAL A 45 -4.18 0.66 -0.27
CA VAL A 45 -5.27 0.39 0.66
C VAL A 45 -4.74 -0.43 1.80
N ARG A 46 -4.89 0.04 3.03
CA ARG A 46 -4.49 -0.72 4.21
C ARG A 46 -5.33 -2.01 4.31
N VAL A 47 -4.66 -3.16 4.31
CA VAL A 47 -5.24 -4.52 4.47
C VAL A 47 -5.08 -5.05 5.89
N ASP A 48 -4.56 -4.19 6.79
CA ASP A 48 -4.17 -4.50 8.17
C ASP A 48 -5.37 -4.67 9.12
N THR A 49 -6.39 -5.39 8.67
CA THR A 49 -7.46 -5.93 9.50
C THR A 49 -7.56 -7.41 9.20
N PRO A 50 -7.69 -8.29 10.22
CA PRO A 50 -8.07 -9.66 9.97
C PRO A 50 -9.35 -9.64 9.14
N ASP A 51 -9.35 -10.37 8.05
CA ASP A 51 -10.55 -10.72 7.32
C ASP A 51 -11.56 -11.27 8.34
N LYS A 52 -12.49 -10.42 8.79
CA LYS A 52 -13.83 -10.84 9.16
C LYS A 52 -14.76 -10.32 8.08
N LYS A 53 -14.62 -10.86 6.88
CA LYS A 53 -15.80 -11.30 6.14
C LYS A 53 -16.19 -12.66 6.72
N GLU A 54 -16.80 -12.65 7.91
CA GLU A 54 -17.58 -13.81 8.34
C GLU A 54 -18.97 -13.68 7.73
N LYS A 55 -19.41 -14.80 7.12
CA LYS A 55 -20.57 -15.02 6.26
C LYS A 55 -21.90 -14.48 6.75
#